data_AF-A0A924URV0-F1
#
_entry.id   AF-A0A924URV0-F1
#
_cell.length_a   1.000
_cell.length_b   1.000
_cell.length_c   1.000
_cell.angle_alpha   90.00
_cell.angle_beta   90.00
_cell.angle_gamma   90.00
#
_symmetry.space_group_name_H-M   'P 1'
#
loop_
_entity.id
_entity.type
_entity.pdbx_description
1 polymer ?
#
loop_
_entity_poly.entity_id
_entity_poly.type
_entity_poly.pdbx_seq_one_letter_code
_entity_poly.pdbx_strand_id
1 'polypeptide(L)'
;MIQRLLKWGAPAGLVSALAMTFMVSPLVNAATTSVQCSDLPTAVTTAAAGDTLNVTGSCTLTGSILVNKQLTINGVNEATISTSGSSQLFTITSAGTAIQNLNFVKTDKADQNIIGVQANNVSISDNTFKGMYLLSENDHVSRALVVSPGVTSVNISRNTFNNLRQPAYINDLVTGTVSDNYVNQTRGFVVVANSNVTFTGNSWGTNALDIAIIPGVPNNYTCEVVRQIVRDNHNANVQNQAQVPSCPAPTYPQSKDACKNDGYKAFTGVSFKNQGQCVSYVASNGKSAQ
;
A
#
# COMPACT_ATOMS: atom_id res chain seq x y z
N MET A 1 8.08 22.63 -80.24
CA MET A 1 7.79 22.34 -78.81
C MET A 1 9.05 21.73 -78.22
N ILE A 2 9.95 22.45 -77.53
CA ILE A 2 9.85 22.99 -76.14
C ILE A 2 9.58 21.81 -75.19
N GLN A 3 10.42 21.28 -74.28
CA GLN A 3 11.55 21.72 -73.41
C GLN A 3 12.50 20.49 -73.16
N ARG A 4 13.83 20.56 -73.05
CA ARG A 4 14.76 21.08 -72.01
C ARG A 4 14.70 20.37 -70.63
N LEU A 5 15.90 20.00 -70.13
CA LEU A 5 16.33 19.77 -68.72
C LEU A 5 16.05 18.35 -68.16
N LEU A 6 16.89 17.66 -67.38
CA LEU A 6 18.02 18.03 -66.52
C LEU A 6 18.90 16.77 -66.28
N LYS A 7 20.23 16.86 -66.40
CA LYS A 7 21.18 15.95 -65.72
C LYS A 7 21.15 16.29 -64.24
N TRP A 8 21.24 15.33 -63.31
CA TRP A 8 21.84 15.49 -61.98
C TRP A 8 22.46 14.14 -61.55
N GLY A 9 23.72 14.19 -61.13
CA GLY A 9 24.47 13.06 -60.58
C GLY A 9 24.15 12.86 -59.10
N ALA A 10 24.14 11.60 -58.66
CA ALA A 10 24.09 11.26 -57.25
C ALA A 10 25.49 11.38 -56.63
N PRO A 11 25.65 12.06 -55.47
CA PRO A 11 26.89 11.97 -54.71
C PRO A 11 26.89 10.71 -53.85
N ALA A 12 28.02 9.98 -53.86
CA ALA A 12 28.29 8.91 -52.92
C ALA A 12 28.51 9.50 -51.52
N GLY A 13 27.52 9.35 -50.64
CA GLY A 13 27.66 9.67 -49.22
C GLY A 13 28.38 8.54 -48.48
N LEU A 14 29.52 8.83 -47.86
CA LEU A 14 30.14 7.97 -46.87
C LEU A 14 29.17 7.76 -45.69
N VAL A 15 28.76 6.51 -45.47
CA VAL A 15 28.08 6.11 -44.24
C VAL A 15 29.16 5.89 -43.18
N SER A 16 29.33 6.87 -42.30
CA SER A 16 30.16 6.70 -41.09
C SER A 16 29.41 5.77 -40.13
N ALA A 17 29.91 4.56 -39.96
CA ALA A 17 29.37 3.60 -39.00
C ALA A 17 29.69 4.09 -37.58
N LEU A 18 28.68 4.63 -36.90
CA LEU A 18 28.74 4.91 -35.48
C LEU A 18 28.80 3.57 -34.74
N ALA A 19 29.96 3.22 -34.19
CA ALA A 19 30.11 2.04 -33.35
C ALA A 19 29.27 2.23 -32.07
N MET A 20 28.06 1.69 -32.09
CA MET A 20 27.19 1.63 -30.91
C MET A 20 27.77 0.55 -29.99
N THR A 21 28.62 0.98 -29.05
CA THR A 21 29.12 0.09 -28.00
C THR A 21 27.95 -0.32 -27.13
N PHE A 22 27.42 -1.52 -27.34
CA PHE A 22 26.54 -2.16 -26.38
C PHE A 22 27.36 -2.36 -25.11
N MET A 23 27.18 -1.47 -24.12
CA MET A 23 27.51 -1.81 -22.75
C MET A 23 26.54 -2.91 -22.34
N VAL A 24 26.96 -4.16 -22.50
CA VAL A 24 26.34 -5.28 -21.80
C VAL A 24 26.59 -4.99 -20.33
N SER A 25 25.63 -4.36 -19.65
CA SER A 25 25.67 -4.29 -18.20
C SER A 25 25.82 -5.72 -17.71
N PRO A 26 26.86 -6.03 -16.92
CA PRO A 26 26.94 -7.36 -16.33
C PRO A 26 25.63 -7.60 -15.60
N LEU A 27 25.00 -8.76 -15.84
CA LEU A 27 23.99 -9.30 -14.94
C LEU A 27 24.69 -9.46 -13.59
N VAL A 28 24.63 -8.42 -12.76
CA VAL A 28 25.06 -8.50 -11.37
C VAL A 28 24.08 -9.46 -10.74
N ASN A 29 24.55 -10.68 -10.48
CA ASN A 29 23.74 -11.67 -9.84
C ASN A 29 23.42 -11.15 -8.43
N ALA A 30 22.15 -10.93 -8.13
CA ALA A 30 21.71 -10.48 -6.82
C ALA A 30 22.30 -11.36 -5.73
N ALA A 31 23.05 -10.77 -4.79
CA ALA A 31 23.64 -11.50 -3.69
C ALA A 31 22.61 -11.67 -2.56
N THR A 32 22.72 -12.76 -1.80
CA THR A 32 22.00 -12.92 -0.53
C THR A 32 23.01 -12.95 0.60
N THR A 33 22.89 -12.00 1.52
CA THR A 33 23.86 -11.81 2.61
C THR A 33 23.15 -11.87 3.96
N SER A 34 23.70 -12.63 4.90
CA SER A 34 23.26 -12.61 6.30
C SER A 34 23.82 -11.38 7.00
N VAL A 35 22.97 -10.61 7.67
CA VAL A 35 23.30 -9.34 8.31
C VAL A 35 22.81 -9.37 9.76
N GLN A 36 23.67 -9.04 10.73
CA GLN A 36 23.19 -8.79 12.09
C GLN A 36 22.38 -7.49 12.12
N CYS A 37 21.28 -7.46 12.86
CA CYS A 37 20.38 -6.29 12.94
C CYS A 37 21.15 -4.98 13.19
N SER A 38 22.14 -4.99 14.09
CA SER A 38 22.95 -3.81 14.41
C SER A 38 23.74 -3.26 13.22
N ASP A 39 24.10 -4.11 12.26
CA ASP A 39 24.93 -3.77 11.10
C ASP A 39 24.09 -3.40 9.88
N LEU A 40 22.77 -3.47 9.98
CA LEU A 40 21.84 -3.21 8.88
C LEU A 40 22.06 -1.83 8.21
N PRO A 41 22.28 -0.71 8.93
CA PRO A 41 22.52 0.58 8.27
C PRO A 41 23.75 0.56 7.35
N THR A 42 24.84 -0.07 7.79
CA THR A 42 26.07 -0.24 7.00
C THR A 42 25.82 -1.17 5.82
N ALA A 43 25.14 -2.30 6.05
CA ALA A 43 24.84 -3.27 5.00
C ALA A 43 23.97 -2.67 3.88
N VAL A 44 22.95 -1.89 4.21
CA VAL A 44 22.12 -1.16 3.22
C VAL A 44 22.98 -0.20 2.38
N THR A 45 23.92 0.49 3.02
CA THR A 45 24.83 1.42 2.34
C THR A 45 25.76 0.69 1.37
N THR A 46 26.27 -0.50 1.75
CA THR A 46 27.25 -1.26 0.96
C THR A 46 26.62 -2.13 -0.13
N ALA A 47 25.40 -2.65 0.08
CA ALA A 47 24.75 -3.58 -0.83
C ALA A 47 24.61 -3.05 -2.27
N ALA A 48 24.67 -3.94 -3.26
CA ALA A 48 24.38 -3.63 -4.64
C ALA A 48 22.86 -3.64 -4.91
N ALA A 49 22.43 -2.97 -5.98
CA ALA A 49 21.04 -3.05 -6.40
C ALA A 49 20.68 -4.50 -6.78
N GLY A 50 19.52 -4.96 -6.31
CA GLY A 50 19.03 -6.32 -6.45
C GLY A 50 19.34 -7.22 -5.25
N ASP A 51 20.24 -6.82 -4.35
CA ASP A 51 20.66 -7.69 -3.23
C ASP A 51 19.53 -7.97 -2.23
N THR A 52 19.63 -9.14 -1.59
CA THR A 52 18.83 -9.54 -0.45
C THR A 52 19.66 -9.52 0.82
N LEU A 53 19.20 -8.76 1.82
CA LEU A 53 19.79 -8.69 3.16
C LEU A 53 18.92 -9.50 4.12
N ASN A 54 19.40 -10.67 4.52
CA ASN A 54 18.78 -11.52 5.53
C ASN A 54 19.18 -11.04 6.92
N VAL A 55 18.33 -10.21 7.52
CA VAL A 55 18.53 -9.60 8.82
C VAL A 55 18.25 -10.62 9.92
N THR A 56 19.16 -10.72 10.88
CA THR A 56 19.07 -11.66 12.02
C THR A 56 19.26 -10.93 13.35
N GLY A 57 18.75 -11.51 14.43
CA GLY A 57 18.91 -10.96 15.78
C GLY A 57 18.02 -9.75 16.06
N SER A 58 18.24 -9.14 17.22
CA SER A 58 17.49 -7.96 17.68
C SER A 58 18.42 -6.79 17.94
N CYS A 59 17.98 -5.59 17.61
CA CYS A 59 18.77 -4.37 17.83
C CYS A 59 17.88 -3.15 18.05
N THR A 60 18.50 -2.05 18.50
CA THR A 60 17.87 -0.73 18.55
C THR A 60 18.51 0.16 17.50
N LEU A 61 17.70 0.69 16.59
CA LEU A 61 18.11 1.64 15.55
C LEU A 61 17.23 2.89 15.67
N THR A 62 17.87 4.05 15.79
CA THR A 62 17.20 5.35 15.92
C THR A 62 17.60 6.35 14.83
N GLY A 63 18.71 6.08 14.13
CA GLY A 63 19.15 6.84 12.97
C GLY A 63 18.40 6.42 11.70
N SER A 64 18.21 7.37 10.78
CA SER A 64 17.55 7.09 9.51
C SER A 64 18.42 6.22 8.59
N ILE A 65 17.80 5.24 7.95
CA ILE A 65 18.39 4.31 6.99
C ILE A 65 17.82 4.66 5.61
N LEU A 66 18.69 5.19 4.75
CA LEU A 66 18.34 5.52 3.38
C LEU A 66 18.46 4.29 2.47
N VAL A 67 17.34 3.85 1.90
CA VAL A 67 17.28 2.75 0.93
C VAL A 67 17.13 3.35 -0.47
N ASN A 68 18.27 3.71 -1.07
CA ASN A 68 18.35 4.34 -2.39
C ASN A 68 18.73 3.37 -3.53
N LYS A 69 18.94 2.10 -3.21
CA LYS A 69 19.14 1.00 -4.15
C LYS A 69 18.01 -0.01 -4.00
N GLN A 70 17.63 -0.68 -5.09
CA GLN A 70 16.62 -1.73 -5.03
C GLN A 70 17.16 -2.84 -4.13
N LEU A 71 16.50 -3.11 -3.01
CA LEU A 71 16.94 -4.14 -2.07
C LEU A 71 15.73 -4.97 -1.61
N THR A 72 15.99 -6.22 -1.24
CA THR A 72 15.08 -6.99 -0.39
C THR A 72 15.67 -7.04 1.01
N ILE A 73 15.03 -6.40 1.98
CA ILE A 73 15.40 -6.45 3.40
C ILE A 73 14.46 -7.45 4.07
N ASN A 74 14.99 -8.62 4.40
CA ASN A 74 14.22 -9.77 4.85
C ASN A 74 14.62 -10.16 6.27
N GLY A 75 13.70 -10.09 7.22
CA GLY A 75 13.93 -10.61 8.56
C GLY A 75 13.95 -12.14 8.58
N VAL A 76 14.86 -12.70 9.36
CA VAL A 76 15.05 -14.14 9.55
C VAL A 76 15.05 -14.42 11.05
N ASN A 77 14.40 -15.52 11.45
CA ASN A 77 14.28 -15.93 12.86
C ASN A 77 13.74 -14.78 13.75
N GLU A 78 12.63 -14.16 13.33
CA GLU A 78 11.94 -13.09 14.07
C GLU A 78 12.81 -11.86 14.37
N ALA A 79 13.71 -11.51 13.44
CA ALA A 79 14.58 -10.35 13.57
C ALA A 79 13.80 -9.07 13.94
N THR A 80 14.25 -8.40 15.00
CA THR A 80 13.51 -7.32 15.64
C THR A 80 14.30 -6.02 15.67
N ILE A 81 13.71 -4.95 15.14
CA ILE A 81 14.26 -3.60 15.18
C ILE A 81 13.42 -2.76 16.16
N SER A 82 14.02 -2.37 17.27
CA SER A 82 13.45 -1.38 18.17
C SER A 82 13.85 0.03 17.74
N THR A 83 12.94 1.00 17.83
CA THR A 83 13.19 2.41 17.50
C THR A 83 12.52 3.35 18.49
N SER A 84 13.08 4.55 18.63
CA SER A 84 12.53 5.67 19.39
C SER A 84 12.82 6.99 18.68
N GLY A 85 12.28 8.11 19.17
CA GLY A 85 12.45 9.43 18.59
C GLY A 85 11.46 9.72 17.46
N SER A 86 11.73 10.77 16.70
CA SER A 86 10.79 11.34 15.72
C SER A 86 11.20 11.22 14.25
N SER A 87 12.46 10.86 13.99
CA SER A 87 12.96 10.67 12.63
C SER A 87 12.40 9.41 11.98
N GLN A 88 12.21 9.42 10.66
CA GLN A 88 11.87 8.20 9.92
C GLN A 88 13.03 7.20 10.00
N LEU A 89 12.75 5.98 10.43
CA LEU A 89 13.77 4.94 10.55
C LEU A 89 14.21 4.45 9.17
N PHE A 90 13.28 4.19 8.26
CA PHE A 90 13.59 3.88 6.86
C PHE A 90 13.07 4.97 5.94
N THR A 91 13.90 5.40 5.00
CA THR A 91 13.52 6.26 3.88
C THR A 91 13.79 5.52 2.58
N ILE A 92 12.74 5.03 1.92
CA ILE A 92 12.84 4.24 0.70
C ILE A 92 12.68 5.16 -0.51
N THR A 93 13.75 5.36 -1.26
CA THR A 93 13.77 6.16 -2.50
C THR A 93 14.07 5.32 -3.74
N SER A 94 14.37 4.03 -3.59
CA SER A 94 14.56 3.12 -4.70
C SER A 94 13.30 2.32 -5.02
N ALA A 95 12.92 2.31 -6.30
CA ALA A 95 11.80 1.52 -6.78
C ALA A 95 12.10 0.02 -6.72
N GLY A 96 11.06 -0.81 -6.56
CA GLY A 96 11.22 -2.26 -6.51
C GLY A 96 11.78 -2.81 -5.18
N THR A 97 11.91 -1.96 -4.16
CA THR A 97 12.40 -2.36 -2.82
C THR A 97 11.34 -3.16 -2.07
N ALA A 98 11.77 -4.20 -1.35
CA ALA A 98 10.93 -4.97 -0.45
C ALA A 98 11.47 -4.92 0.99
N ILE A 99 10.57 -4.72 1.97
CA ILE A 99 10.86 -4.91 3.40
C ILE A 99 9.87 -5.94 3.93
N GLN A 100 10.40 -7.05 4.45
CA GLN A 100 9.57 -8.19 4.82
C GLN A 100 10.09 -9.00 6.01
N ASN A 101 9.19 -9.75 6.65
CA ASN A 101 9.49 -10.68 7.75
C ASN A 101 10.20 -10.06 8.96
N LEU A 102 10.06 -8.75 9.17
CA LEU A 102 10.67 -8.02 10.28
C LEU A 102 9.66 -7.67 11.38
N ASN A 103 10.15 -7.63 12.61
CA ASN A 103 9.43 -7.07 13.74
C ASN A 103 9.94 -5.65 14.04
N PHE A 104 9.06 -4.67 14.05
CA PHE A 104 9.34 -3.28 14.40
C PHE A 104 8.69 -2.94 15.74
N VAL A 105 9.47 -2.41 16.68
CA VAL A 105 8.97 -2.01 18.01
C VAL A 105 9.31 -0.56 18.27
N LYS A 106 8.31 0.32 18.25
CA LYS A 106 8.47 1.70 18.73
C LYS A 106 8.37 1.73 20.25
N THR A 107 9.42 2.19 20.92
CA THR A 107 9.63 2.07 22.37
C THR A 107 9.36 3.36 23.15
N ASP A 108 8.88 4.40 22.49
CA ASP A 108 8.47 5.67 23.11
C ASP A 108 7.19 6.23 22.47
N LYS A 109 6.69 7.33 23.04
CA LYS A 109 5.49 8.05 22.57
C LYS A 109 5.81 9.27 21.71
N ALA A 110 7.03 9.39 21.19
CA ALA A 110 7.36 10.49 20.28
C ALA A 110 6.61 10.32 18.94
N ASP A 111 6.20 11.42 18.33
CA ASP A 111 5.62 11.41 16.98
C ASP A 111 6.64 10.85 15.98
N GLN A 112 6.31 9.78 15.26
CA GLN A 112 7.22 9.14 14.31
C GLN A 112 6.45 8.44 13.20
N ASN A 113 6.99 8.47 11.98
CA ASN A 113 6.63 7.55 10.92
C ASN A 113 7.79 6.56 10.75
N ILE A 114 7.60 5.27 11.00
CA ILE A 114 8.72 4.31 11.02
C ILE A 114 9.33 4.17 9.62
N ILE A 115 8.51 4.02 8.58
CA ILE A 115 8.96 3.87 7.19
C ILE A 115 8.33 4.96 6.31
N GLY A 116 9.15 5.72 5.60
CA GLY A 116 8.75 6.58 4.49
C GLY A 116 8.92 5.87 3.16
N VAL A 117 7.81 5.66 2.43
CA VAL A 117 7.80 5.08 1.09
C VAL A 117 7.74 6.22 0.07
N GLN A 118 8.83 6.46 -0.64
CA GLN A 118 8.99 7.59 -1.57
C GLN A 118 9.32 7.14 -3.00
N ALA A 119 9.11 5.86 -3.31
CA ALA A 119 9.39 5.27 -4.61
C ALA A 119 8.29 4.29 -5.04
N ASN A 120 8.20 4.05 -6.34
CA ASN A 120 7.22 3.15 -6.94
C ASN A 120 7.56 1.67 -6.73
N ASN A 121 6.57 0.80 -6.86
CA ASN A 121 6.75 -0.65 -6.82
C ASN A 121 7.44 -1.12 -5.52
N VAL A 122 7.09 -0.53 -4.38
CA VAL A 122 7.62 -0.90 -3.07
C VAL A 122 6.68 -1.90 -2.39
N SER A 123 7.23 -2.98 -1.85
CA SER A 123 6.49 -3.98 -1.07
C SER A 123 6.87 -3.90 0.41
N ILE A 124 5.87 -3.75 1.27
CA ILE A 124 5.99 -3.88 2.72
C ILE A 124 5.10 -5.04 3.12
N SER A 125 5.69 -6.19 3.44
CA SER A 125 4.90 -7.40 3.64
C SER A 125 5.38 -8.33 4.75
N ASP A 126 4.44 -9.05 5.37
CA ASP A 126 4.78 -10.07 6.39
C ASP A 126 5.57 -9.49 7.59
N ASN A 127 5.41 -8.19 7.88
CA ASN A 127 6.06 -7.54 9.02
C ASN A 127 5.09 -7.40 10.20
N THR A 128 5.64 -7.32 11.41
CA THR A 128 4.90 -6.89 12.60
C THR A 128 5.35 -5.49 13.00
N PHE A 129 4.41 -4.60 13.25
CA PHE A 129 4.64 -3.27 13.80
C PHE A 129 3.93 -3.13 15.14
N LYS A 130 4.67 -2.76 16.18
CA LYS A 130 4.15 -2.50 17.52
C LYS A 130 4.60 -1.12 18.00
N GLY A 131 3.68 -0.35 18.58
CA GLY A 131 4.01 0.90 19.27
C GLY A 131 3.47 0.96 20.69
N MET A 132 3.34 2.19 21.20
CA MET A 132 2.82 2.50 22.55
C MET A 132 1.52 3.32 22.51
N TYR A 133 0.86 3.41 21.37
CA TYR A 133 -0.41 4.13 21.24
C TYR A 133 -1.53 3.38 21.97
N LEU A 134 -2.31 4.14 22.74
CA LEU A 134 -3.54 3.69 23.38
C LEU A 134 -4.72 4.55 22.92
N LEU A 135 -5.84 3.90 22.59
CA LEU A 135 -7.05 4.58 22.11
C LEU A 135 -7.63 5.55 23.15
N SER A 136 -7.47 5.23 24.43
CA SER A 136 -7.93 6.04 25.56
C SER A 136 -7.17 7.35 25.75
N GLU A 137 -5.96 7.45 25.20
CA GLU A 137 -5.08 8.61 25.43
C GLU A 137 -5.07 9.54 24.23
N ASN A 138 -4.93 8.99 23.02
CA ASN A 138 -4.88 9.75 21.77
C ASN A 138 -3.91 10.95 21.81
N ASP A 139 -2.72 10.75 22.35
CA ASP A 139 -1.77 11.79 22.79
C ASP A 139 -0.60 12.05 21.81
N HIS A 140 -0.32 11.13 20.88
CA HIS A 140 0.79 11.26 19.92
C HIS A 140 0.50 10.59 18.58
N VAL A 141 1.28 10.91 17.56
CA VAL A 141 1.16 10.41 16.19
C VAL A 141 2.29 9.46 15.84
N SER A 142 2.06 8.17 16.10
CA SER A 142 2.92 7.08 15.64
C SER A 142 2.31 6.39 14.41
N ARG A 143 3.10 6.24 13.34
CA ARG A 143 2.71 5.52 12.13
C ARG A 143 3.73 4.46 11.77
N ALA A 144 3.27 3.31 11.28
CA ALA A 144 4.22 2.39 10.65
C ALA A 144 4.68 2.99 9.31
N LEU A 145 3.75 3.41 8.45
CA LEU A 145 4.08 3.87 7.09
C LEU A 145 3.58 5.29 6.82
N VAL A 146 4.35 6.04 6.04
CA VAL A 146 3.86 7.17 5.24
C VAL A 146 4.23 6.91 3.78
N VAL A 147 3.22 6.88 2.92
CA VAL A 147 3.41 6.75 1.46
C VAL A 147 3.33 8.14 0.86
N SER A 148 4.39 8.58 0.19
CA SER A 148 4.50 9.91 -0.41
C SER A 148 3.51 10.11 -1.57
N PRO A 149 3.11 11.36 -1.86
CA PRO A 149 2.23 11.66 -2.98
C PRO A 149 2.75 11.08 -4.30
N GLY A 150 1.85 10.55 -5.13
CA GLY A 150 2.16 10.06 -6.48
C GLY A 150 2.93 8.73 -6.54
N VAL A 151 3.21 8.08 -5.41
CA VAL A 151 3.78 6.73 -5.41
C VAL A 151 2.81 5.74 -6.05
N THR A 152 3.29 4.93 -6.99
CA THR A 152 2.49 3.93 -7.70
C THR A 152 2.94 2.52 -7.38
N SER A 153 2.00 1.57 -7.48
CA SER A 153 2.23 0.14 -7.25
C SER A 153 2.82 -0.17 -5.86
N VAL A 154 2.38 0.54 -4.81
CA VAL A 154 2.73 0.14 -3.44
C VAL A 154 1.95 -1.13 -3.06
N ASN A 155 2.60 -2.08 -2.39
CA ASN A 155 1.98 -3.28 -1.84
C ASN A 155 2.20 -3.30 -0.33
N ILE A 156 1.13 -3.20 0.45
CA ILE A 156 1.15 -3.31 1.92
C ILE A 156 0.35 -4.55 2.27
N SER A 157 1.00 -5.70 2.44
CA SER A 157 0.29 -6.97 2.59
C SER A 157 0.75 -7.86 3.73
N ARG A 158 -0.19 -8.59 4.37
CA ARG A 158 0.11 -9.58 5.41
C ARG A 158 0.90 -9.02 6.61
N ASN A 159 0.81 -7.72 6.87
CA ASN A 159 1.45 -7.12 8.04
C ASN A 159 0.50 -7.16 9.24
N THR A 160 1.07 -7.15 10.42
CA THR A 160 0.36 -6.97 11.69
C THR A 160 0.68 -5.61 12.28
N PHE A 161 -0.34 -4.80 12.61
CA PHE A 161 -0.18 -3.49 13.22
C PHE A 161 -0.88 -3.45 14.58
N ASN A 162 -0.12 -3.18 15.65
CA ASN A 162 -0.64 -3.05 17.01
C ASN A 162 -0.14 -1.77 17.68
N ASN A 163 -1.04 -1.09 18.41
CA ASN A 163 -0.65 0.03 19.29
C ASN A 163 0.14 1.13 18.56
N LEU A 164 -0.24 1.43 17.32
CA LEU A 164 0.20 2.63 16.60
C LEU A 164 -1.00 3.52 16.36
N ARG A 165 -0.81 4.83 16.25
CA ARG A 165 -1.95 5.70 15.92
C ARG A 165 -2.53 5.34 14.56
N GLN A 166 -1.68 5.10 13.55
CA GLN A 166 -2.12 4.71 12.20
C GLN A 166 -1.20 3.63 11.62
N PRO A 167 -1.72 2.57 10.98
CA PRO A 167 -0.90 1.65 10.20
C PRO A 167 -0.18 2.37 9.05
N ALA A 168 -0.91 3.13 8.24
CA ALA A 168 -0.32 3.96 7.20
C ALA A 168 -1.09 5.27 7.01
N TYR A 169 -0.36 6.31 6.59
CA TYR A 169 -0.92 7.49 5.94
C TYR A 169 -0.53 7.47 4.46
N ILE A 170 -1.54 7.37 3.60
CA ILE A 170 -1.40 7.24 2.15
C ILE A 170 -1.80 8.57 1.52
N ASN A 171 -0.81 9.32 1.02
CA ASN A 171 -1.01 10.65 0.43
C ASN A 171 -1.69 10.61 -0.94
N ASP A 172 -1.97 11.80 -1.47
CA ASP A 172 -2.60 12.03 -2.77
C ASP A 172 -1.97 11.24 -3.93
N LEU A 173 -2.81 10.86 -4.89
CA LEU A 173 -2.41 10.25 -6.16
C LEU A 173 -1.65 8.93 -6.02
N VAL A 174 -1.71 8.28 -4.85
CA VAL A 174 -1.07 6.98 -4.64
C VAL A 174 -1.88 5.88 -5.33
N THR A 175 -1.20 4.91 -5.94
CA THR A 175 -1.83 3.67 -6.42
C THR A 175 -1.19 2.44 -5.79
N GLY A 176 -1.98 1.40 -5.55
CA GLY A 176 -1.47 0.16 -4.96
C GLY A 176 -2.52 -0.71 -4.30
N THR A 177 -2.05 -1.59 -3.44
CA THR A 177 -2.85 -2.58 -2.71
C THR A 177 -2.51 -2.54 -1.22
N VAL A 178 -3.53 -2.66 -0.39
CA VAL A 178 -3.45 -2.89 1.04
C VAL A 178 -4.24 -4.16 1.31
N SER A 179 -3.56 -5.29 1.51
CA SER A 179 -4.25 -6.58 1.60
C SER A 179 -3.85 -7.47 2.76
N ASP A 180 -4.81 -8.24 3.28
CA ASP A 180 -4.55 -9.33 4.24
C ASP A 180 -3.79 -8.89 5.50
N ASN A 181 -3.85 -7.61 5.87
CA ASN A 181 -3.22 -7.11 7.09
C ASN A 181 -4.15 -7.35 8.29
N TYR A 182 -3.57 -7.49 9.48
CA TYR A 182 -4.29 -7.43 10.74
C TYR A 182 -3.99 -6.11 11.44
N VAL A 183 -5.03 -5.38 11.85
CA VAL A 183 -4.91 -4.06 12.48
C VAL A 183 -5.69 -4.01 13.78
N ASN A 184 -5.01 -3.67 14.87
CA ASN A 184 -5.63 -3.62 16.20
C ASN A 184 -5.07 -2.47 17.05
N GLN A 185 -5.90 -1.90 17.91
CA GLN A 185 -5.52 -0.84 18.84
C GLN A 185 -4.99 0.40 18.10
N THR A 186 -5.59 0.75 16.96
CA THR A 186 -5.20 1.90 16.11
C THR A 186 -6.39 2.82 15.78
N ARG A 187 -6.13 3.93 15.07
CA ARG A 187 -7.14 4.76 14.41
C ARG A 187 -7.32 4.46 12.92
N GLY A 188 -6.85 3.29 12.47
CA GLY A 188 -7.04 2.82 11.10
C GLY A 188 -6.09 3.43 10.08
N PHE A 189 -6.15 2.88 8.87
CA PHE A 189 -5.47 3.45 7.70
C PHE A 189 -6.05 4.82 7.36
N VAL A 190 -5.20 5.75 6.93
CA VAL A 190 -5.65 7.02 6.33
C VAL A 190 -5.26 7.03 4.87
N VAL A 191 -6.22 7.35 4.01
CA VAL A 191 -6.01 7.48 2.56
C VAL A 191 -6.65 8.75 2.03
N VAL A 192 -5.93 9.51 1.22
CA VAL A 192 -6.47 10.70 0.56
C VAL A 192 -7.34 10.30 -0.63
N ALA A 193 -8.52 10.92 -0.76
CA ALA A 193 -9.58 10.45 -1.65
C ALA A 193 -9.25 10.46 -3.15
N ASN A 194 -8.27 11.23 -3.60
CA ASN A 194 -7.81 11.23 -5.00
C ASN A 194 -6.74 10.15 -5.30
N SER A 195 -6.47 9.27 -4.33
CA SER A 195 -5.67 8.05 -4.52
C SER A 195 -6.52 6.92 -5.10
N ASN A 196 -5.88 5.88 -5.61
CA ASN A 196 -6.53 4.67 -6.11
C ASN A 196 -5.87 3.42 -5.49
N VAL A 197 -6.24 3.13 -4.23
CA VAL A 197 -5.70 2.02 -3.44
C VAL A 197 -6.79 0.97 -3.25
N THR A 198 -6.47 -0.27 -3.59
CA THR A 198 -7.38 -1.40 -3.36
C THR A 198 -7.17 -1.96 -1.95
N PHE A 199 -8.23 -2.00 -1.15
CA PHE A 199 -8.25 -2.64 0.16
C PHE A 199 -8.97 -3.99 0.05
N THR A 200 -8.35 -5.09 0.45
CA THR A 200 -8.98 -6.43 0.41
C THR A 200 -8.42 -7.38 1.46
N GLY A 201 -9.22 -8.28 2.01
CA GLY A 201 -8.79 -9.32 2.96
C GLY A 201 -8.32 -8.83 4.33
N ASN A 202 -8.27 -7.51 4.58
CA ASN A 202 -7.81 -6.98 5.87
C ASN A 202 -8.77 -7.35 6.99
N SER A 203 -8.24 -7.56 8.19
CA SER A 203 -8.96 -7.96 9.39
C SER A 203 -8.63 -7.04 10.57
N TRP A 204 -9.55 -6.97 11.53
CA TRP A 204 -9.58 -5.88 12.51
C TRP A 204 -9.75 -6.41 13.93
N GLY A 205 -8.95 -5.88 14.84
CA GLY A 205 -9.20 -5.94 16.28
C GLY A 205 -10.07 -4.77 16.73
N THR A 206 -9.80 -4.23 17.92
CA THR A 206 -10.50 -3.04 18.42
C THR A 206 -9.79 -1.77 17.96
N ASN A 207 -10.37 -1.08 16.99
CA ASN A 207 -9.87 0.19 16.46
C ASN A 207 -10.88 1.32 16.68
N ALA A 208 -10.45 2.58 16.62
CA ALA A 208 -11.38 3.72 16.54
C ALA A 208 -12.14 3.73 15.20
N LEU A 209 -11.40 3.46 14.12
CA LEU A 209 -11.81 3.30 12.74
C LEU A 209 -10.85 2.31 12.10
N ASP A 210 -11.31 1.60 11.06
CA ASP A 210 -10.45 0.68 10.32
C ASP A 210 -9.81 1.39 9.13
N ILE A 211 -10.60 2.20 8.41
CA ILE A 211 -10.15 2.99 7.26
C ILE A 211 -10.82 4.35 7.28
N ALA A 212 -10.03 5.42 7.20
CA ALA A 212 -10.50 6.79 7.00
C ALA A 212 -10.06 7.31 5.63
N ILE A 213 -11.04 7.61 4.78
CA ILE A 213 -10.84 8.27 3.50
C ILE A 213 -11.01 9.78 3.74
N ILE A 214 -9.93 10.54 3.61
CA ILE A 214 -9.90 11.98 3.89
C ILE A 214 -10.00 12.81 2.60
N PRO A 215 -10.43 14.09 2.67
CA PRO A 215 -10.65 14.92 1.49
C PRO A 215 -9.46 14.97 0.51
N GLY A 216 -9.78 14.84 -0.77
CA GLY A 216 -8.88 14.95 -1.92
C GLY A 216 -9.72 15.06 -3.20
N VAL A 217 -9.18 15.72 -4.24
CA VAL A 217 -9.92 16.00 -5.48
C VAL A 217 -9.23 15.32 -6.67
N PRO A 218 -9.95 14.54 -7.50
CA PRO A 218 -11.34 14.09 -7.32
C PRO A 218 -11.49 13.09 -6.17
N ASN A 219 -12.72 12.85 -5.69
CA ASN A 219 -12.99 11.75 -4.76
C ASN A 219 -13.18 10.44 -5.55
N ASN A 220 -12.17 9.57 -5.54
CA ASN A 220 -12.20 8.26 -6.21
C ASN A 220 -12.97 7.20 -5.42
N TYR A 221 -13.31 7.46 -4.16
CA TYR A 221 -14.02 6.53 -3.29
C TYR A 221 -15.51 6.89 -3.24
N THR A 222 -16.26 6.49 -4.27
CA THR A 222 -17.72 6.65 -4.28
C THR A 222 -18.36 5.81 -3.17
N CYS A 223 -19.65 6.04 -2.88
CA CYS A 223 -20.36 5.20 -1.91
C CYS A 223 -20.38 3.71 -2.29
N GLU A 224 -20.37 3.37 -3.58
CA GLU A 224 -20.29 1.96 -3.99
C GLU A 224 -18.90 1.39 -3.71
N VAL A 225 -17.83 2.15 -4.01
CA VAL A 225 -16.46 1.74 -3.69
C VAL A 225 -16.28 1.54 -2.19
N VAL A 226 -16.81 2.45 -1.36
CA VAL A 226 -16.76 2.30 0.11
C VAL A 226 -17.47 1.03 0.56
N ARG A 227 -18.65 0.72 0.02
CA ARG A 227 -19.37 -0.52 0.37
C ARG A 227 -18.62 -1.77 -0.06
N GLN A 228 -17.96 -1.73 -1.21
CA GLN A 228 -17.09 -2.82 -1.66
C GLN A 228 -15.92 -3.02 -0.69
N ILE A 229 -15.24 -1.93 -0.27
CA ILE A 229 -14.17 -1.98 0.74
C ILE A 229 -14.67 -2.61 2.05
N VAL A 230 -15.85 -2.21 2.55
CA VAL A 230 -16.43 -2.80 3.77
C VAL A 230 -16.59 -4.32 3.62
N ARG A 231 -17.15 -4.78 2.49
CA ARG A 231 -17.39 -6.21 2.22
C ARG A 231 -16.09 -7.00 2.09
N ASP A 232 -15.12 -6.47 1.34
CA ASP A 232 -13.87 -7.17 1.05
C ASP A 232 -12.92 -7.23 2.24
N ASN A 233 -13.20 -6.48 3.31
CA ASN A 233 -12.32 -6.36 4.47
C ASN A 233 -13.07 -6.70 5.76
N HIS A 234 -13.70 -7.88 5.83
CA HIS A 234 -14.31 -8.42 7.05
C HIS A 234 -15.23 -7.44 7.81
N ASN A 235 -16.07 -6.69 7.07
CA ASN A 235 -16.97 -5.66 7.59
C ASN A 235 -16.26 -4.46 8.24
N ALA A 236 -15.19 -3.98 7.61
CA ALA A 236 -14.42 -2.83 8.07
C ALA A 236 -15.30 -1.62 8.43
N ASN A 237 -14.98 -0.94 9.53
CA ASN A 237 -15.51 0.37 9.89
C ASN A 237 -14.82 1.46 9.06
N VAL A 238 -15.41 1.76 7.89
CA VAL A 238 -14.89 2.75 6.94
C VAL A 238 -15.61 4.09 7.08
N GLN A 239 -14.86 5.17 7.22
CA GLN A 239 -15.39 6.53 7.14
C GLN A 239 -14.89 7.26 5.90
N ASN A 240 -15.83 7.67 5.04
CA ASN A 240 -15.54 8.54 3.92
C ASN A 240 -15.84 10.00 4.26
N GLN A 241 -14.81 10.72 4.67
CA GLN A 241 -14.84 12.13 5.06
C GLN A 241 -14.73 13.06 3.84
N ALA A 242 -14.40 12.53 2.67
CA ALA A 242 -14.35 13.27 1.41
C ALA A 242 -15.73 13.37 0.71
N GLN A 243 -16.71 12.58 1.17
CA GLN A 243 -18.03 12.48 0.55
C GLN A 243 -19.06 13.33 1.31
N VAL A 244 -19.60 14.36 0.65
CA VAL A 244 -20.66 15.22 1.18
C VAL A 244 -21.82 15.30 0.16
N PRO A 245 -23.08 14.95 0.53
CA PRO A 245 -23.48 14.39 1.82
C PRO A 245 -22.92 12.98 2.03
N SER A 246 -22.81 12.55 3.30
CA SER A 246 -22.33 11.23 3.68
C SER A 246 -23.11 10.10 2.99
N CYS A 247 -22.46 8.97 2.76
CA CYS A 247 -23.12 7.84 2.11
C CYS A 247 -24.39 7.41 2.87
N PRO A 248 -25.54 7.30 2.18
CA PRO A 248 -26.75 6.83 2.83
C PRO A 248 -26.56 5.40 3.33
N ALA A 249 -27.20 5.10 4.45
CA ALA A 249 -27.19 3.77 5.04
C ALA A 249 -27.56 2.72 3.98
N PRO A 250 -26.83 1.59 3.92
CA PRO A 250 -27.12 0.55 2.94
C PRO A 250 -28.55 0.02 3.13
N THR A 251 -29.27 -0.08 2.02
CA THR A 251 -30.60 -0.69 1.97
C THR A 251 -30.47 -2.17 1.61
N TYR A 252 -31.19 -3.03 2.34
CA TYR A 252 -31.22 -4.48 2.12
C TYR A 252 -32.65 -4.93 1.83
N PRO A 253 -32.85 -5.95 0.97
CA PRO A 253 -34.17 -6.49 0.72
C PRO A 253 -34.73 -7.13 2.01
N GLN A 254 -35.89 -6.65 2.44
CA GLN A 254 -36.59 -7.17 3.63
C GLN A 254 -37.59 -8.28 3.29
N SER A 255 -37.92 -8.46 2.01
CA SER A 255 -38.86 -9.45 1.54
C SER A 255 -38.52 -9.90 0.12
N LYS A 256 -38.99 -11.11 -0.24
CA LYS A 256 -38.84 -11.63 -1.61
C LYS A 256 -39.56 -10.75 -2.64
N ASP A 257 -40.64 -10.11 -2.24
CA ASP A 257 -41.40 -9.20 -3.11
C ASP A 257 -40.61 -7.94 -3.44
N ALA A 258 -39.82 -7.44 -2.49
CA ALA A 258 -38.96 -6.28 -2.71
C ALA A 258 -37.88 -6.54 -3.78
N CYS A 259 -37.59 -7.81 -4.10
CA CYS A 259 -36.67 -8.19 -5.16
C CYS A 259 -37.31 -8.22 -6.57
N LYS A 260 -38.65 -8.28 -6.66
CA LYS A 260 -39.39 -8.47 -7.93
C LYS A 260 -39.36 -7.22 -8.79
N ASN A 261 -39.66 -7.36 -10.08
CA ASN A 261 -39.81 -6.25 -11.04
C ASN A 261 -38.62 -5.29 -11.02
N ASP A 262 -37.40 -5.84 -11.08
CA ASP A 262 -36.14 -5.10 -10.97
C ASP A 262 -35.90 -4.39 -9.62
N GLY A 263 -36.73 -4.61 -8.60
CA GLY A 263 -36.53 -4.07 -7.25
C GLY A 263 -35.20 -4.48 -6.62
N TYR A 264 -34.64 -5.63 -7.04
CA TYR A 264 -33.30 -6.06 -6.63
C TYR A 264 -32.19 -5.05 -6.98
N LYS A 265 -32.39 -4.17 -7.97
CA LYS A 265 -31.42 -3.15 -8.39
C LYS A 265 -31.40 -1.94 -7.47
N ALA A 266 -32.41 -1.77 -6.60
CA ALA A 266 -32.54 -0.61 -5.72
C ALA A 266 -31.81 -0.77 -4.37
N PHE A 267 -31.32 -1.98 -4.06
CA PHE A 267 -30.61 -2.24 -2.81
C PHE A 267 -29.15 -1.85 -2.94
N THR A 268 -28.67 -1.11 -1.94
CA THR A 268 -27.30 -0.59 -1.92
C THR A 268 -26.39 -1.39 -1.00
N GLY A 269 -26.93 -2.20 -0.09
CA GLY A 269 -26.12 -3.03 0.82
C GLY A 269 -25.51 -4.27 0.15
N VAL A 270 -26.16 -4.81 -0.88
CA VAL A 270 -25.74 -5.99 -1.63
C VAL A 270 -26.09 -5.81 -3.10
N SER A 271 -25.16 -6.15 -3.98
CA SER A 271 -25.38 -6.14 -5.43
C SER A 271 -25.86 -7.53 -5.88
N PHE A 272 -27.02 -7.58 -6.51
CA PHE A 272 -27.58 -8.83 -7.06
C PHE A 272 -27.49 -8.83 -8.58
N LYS A 273 -26.99 -9.92 -9.16
CA LYS A 273 -26.91 -10.13 -10.61
C LYS A 273 -28.29 -10.24 -11.26
N ASN A 274 -29.27 -10.78 -10.52
CA ASN A 274 -30.65 -10.94 -10.97
C ASN A 274 -31.60 -11.05 -9.78
N GLN A 275 -32.91 -11.00 -10.05
CA GLN A 275 -33.98 -11.18 -9.07
C GLN A 275 -33.84 -12.48 -8.27
N GLY A 276 -33.44 -13.58 -8.90
CA GLY A 276 -33.29 -14.88 -8.23
C GLY A 276 -32.27 -14.85 -7.09
N GLN A 277 -31.12 -14.20 -7.30
CA GLN A 277 -30.10 -14.03 -6.28
C GLN A 277 -30.60 -13.21 -5.08
N CYS A 278 -31.35 -12.14 -5.33
CA CYS A 278 -31.96 -11.34 -4.27
C CYS A 278 -32.98 -12.14 -3.45
N VAL A 279 -33.85 -12.91 -4.13
CA VAL A 279 -34.84 -13.77 -3.47
C VAL A 279 -34.15 -14.84 -2.62
N SER A 280 -33.05 -15.42 -3.09
CA SER A 280 -32.24 -16.37 -2.32
C SER A 280 -31.64 -15.72 -1.08
N TYR A 281 -31.05 -14.54 -1.22
CA TYR A 281 -30.49 -13.77 -0.11
C TYR A 281 -31.53 -13.57 1.00
N VAL A 282 -32.74 -13.11 0.66
CA VAL A 282 -33.84 -12.96 1.63
C VAL A 282 -34.24 -14.30 2.24
N ALA A 283 -34.40 -15.35 1.44
CA ALA A 283 -34.78 -16.68 1.93
C ALA A 283 -33.77 -17.26 2.95
N SER A 284 -32.51 -16.87 2.83
CA SER A 284 -31.43 -17.28 3.73
C SER A 284 -31.21 -16.37 4.95
N ASN A 285 -32.07 -15.37 5.17
CA ASN A 285 -31.85 -14.31 6.16
C ASN A 285 -30.49 -13.62 5.99
N GLY A 286 -30.10 -13.35 4.74
CA GLY A 286 -28.85 -12.66 4.40
C GLY A 286 -27.59 -13.51 4.37
N LYS A 287 -27.70 -14.84 4.46
CA LYS A 287 -26.55 -15.76 4.51
C LYS A 287 -26.07 -16.29 3.15
N SER A 288 -26.77 -16.01 2.04
CA SER A 288 -26.53 -16.67 0.73
C SER A 288 -26.12 -15.76 -0.42
N ALA A 289 -25.38 -14.67 -0.16
CA ALA A 289 -24.71 -13.92 -1.23
C ALA A 289 -23.19 -13.89 -1.03
N GLN A 290 -22.54 -15.00 -1.38
CA GLN A 290 -21.16 -14.99 -1.90
C GLN A 290 -21.19 -15.74 -3.23
#